data_AF-A0AA50KRD6-F1
#
_entry.id   AF-A0AA50KRD6-F1
#
_cell.length_a   1.000
_cell.length_b   1.000
_cell.length_c   1.000
_cell.angle_alpha   90.00
_cell.angle_beta   90.00
_cell.angle_gamma   90.00
#
_symmetry.space_group_name_H-M   'P 1'
#
loop_
_entity.id
_entity.type
_entity.pdbx_description
1 polymer ?
#
loop_
_entity_poly.entity_id
_entity_poly.type
_entity_poly.pdbx_seq_one_letter_code
_entity_poly.pdbx_strand_id
1 'polypeptide(L)' 'MTELAWALVAPLNIFLFLVVPIWLVLHYRSKRRLDEGLDDSARTRLEQALQQSEQLAERVETLERLLDQEVPEWRRH' A
#
# COMPACT_ATOMS: atom_id res chain seq x y z
N MET A 1 17.03 -46.22 27.41
CA MET A 1 16.50 -44.85 27.65
C MET A 1 16.38 -44.03 26.37
N THR A 2 17.21 -44.29 25.34
CA THR A 2 17.19 -43.62 24.03
C THR A 2 15.99 -43.99 23.14
N GLU A 3 15.56 -45.25 23.17
CA GLU A 3 14.43 -45.74 22.36
C GLU A 3 13.11 -45.01 22.66
N LEU A 4 12.88 -44.68 23.93
CA LEU A 4 11.69 -43.93 24.36
C LEU A 4 11.75 -42.46 23.90
N ALA A 5 12.96 -41.89 23.81
CA ALA A 5 13.13 -40.53 23.32
C ALA A 5 12.81 -40.43 21.82
N TRP A 6 13.22 -41.41 21.01
CA TRP A 6 12.89 -41.45 19.59
C TRP A 6 11.39 -41.60 19.33
N ALA A 7 10.68 -42.37 20.15
CA ALA A 7 9.22 -42.53 20.04
C ALA A 7 8.45 -41.21 20.27
N LEU A 8 8.99 -40.30 21.08
CA LEU A 8 8.39 -38.97 21.34
C LEU A 8 8.84 -37.93 20.31
N VAL A 9 10.11 -37.96 19.89
CA VAL A 9 10.68 -36.96 18.97
C VAL A 9 10.23 -37.18 17.53
N ALA A 10 10.08 -38.43 17.07
CA ALA A 10 9.67 -38.73 15.70
C ALA A 10 8.35 -38.08 15.27
N PRO A 11 7.23 -38.19 16.01
CA PRO A 11 5.98 -37.54 15.64
C PRO A 11 6.05 -36.01 15.73
N LEU A 12 6.81 -35.47 16.71
CA LEU A 12 7.01 -34.03 16.86
C LEU A 12 7.77 -33.44 15.67
N ASN A 13 8.78 -34.14 15.17
CA ASN A 13 9.57 -33.67 14.04
C ASN A 13 8.76 -33.67 12.74
N ILE A 14 7.96 -34.71 12.49
CA ILE A 14 7.01 -34.77 11.37
C ILE A 14 5.99 -33.63 11.43
N PHE A 15 5.47 -33.34 12.63
CA PHE A 15 4.59 -32.19 12.82
C PHE A 15 5.30 -30.88 12.47
N LEU A 16 6.54 -30.69 12.92
CA LEU A 16 7.32 -29.50 12.63
C LEU A 16 7.62 -29.34 11.13
N PHE A 17 8.01 -30.42 10.46
CA PHE A 17 8.28 -30.42 9.01
C PHE A 17 7.04 -30.11 8.17
N LEU A 18 5.82 -30.32 8.69
CA LEU A 18 4.60 -29.97 8.00
C LEU A 18 4.16 -28.53 8.32
N VAL A 19 4.24 -28.14 9.59
CA VAL A 19 3.75 -26.83 10.07
C VAL A 19 4.68 -25.69 9.66
N VAL A 20 6.01 -25.87 9.73
CA VAL A 20 6.99 -24.85 9.36
C VAL A 20 6.86 -24.39 7.90
N PRO A 21 6.81 -25.27 6.88
CA PRO A 21 6.67 -24.81 5.50
C PRO A 21 5.30 -24.17 5.23
N ILE A 22 4.22 -24.68 5.83
CA ILE A 22 2.89 -24.05 5.71
C ILE A 22 2.92 -22.64 6.31
N TRP A 23 3.52 -22.47 7.48
CA TRP A 23 3.66 -21.17 8.13
C TRP A 23 4.54 -20.22 7.32
N LEU A 24 5.68 -20.69 6.79
CA LEU A 24 6.58 -19.90 5.96
C LEU A 24 5.87 -19.37 4.71
N VAL A 25 5.11 -20.23 4.02
CA VAL A 25 4.30 -19.85 2.87
C VAL A 25 3.23 -18.83 3.28
N LEU A 26 2.50 -19.06 4.38
CA LEU A 26 1.46 -18.14 4.84
C LEU A 26 2.03 -16.77 5.25
N HIS A 27 3.14 -16.78 6.01
CA HIS A 27 3.81 -15.58 6.48
C HIS A 27 4.34 -14.74 5.31
N TYR A 28 5.02 -15.39 4.36
CA TYR A 28 5.57 -14.69 3.21
C TYR A 28 4.49 -14.25 2.22
N ARG A 29 3.44 -15.05 2.01
CA ARG A 29 2.30 -14.70 1.15
C ARG A 29 1.48 -13.55 1.73
N SER A 30 1.31 -13.47 3.05
CA SER A 30 0.63 -12.36 3.73
C SER A 30 1.39 -11.05 3.54
N LYS A 31 2.72 -11.08 3.76
CA LYS A 31 3.58 -9.92 3.58
C LYS A 31 3.62 -9.45 2.12
N ARG A 32 3.76 -10.38 1.17
CA ARG A 32 3.74 -10.06 -0.28
C ARG A 32 2.42 -9.47 -0.77
N ARG A 33 1.27 -10.00 -0.32
CA ARG A 33 -0.04 -9.49 -0.75
C ARG A 33 -0.31 -8.07 -0.28
N LEU A 34 0.23 -7.69 0.88
CA LEU A 34 0.16 -6.33 1.37
C LEU A 34 1.12 -5.42 0.59
N ASP A 35 2.37 -5.83 0.38
CA ASP A 35 3.38 -4.98 -0.27
C ASP A 35 3.14 -4.79 -1.79
N GLU A 36 2.79 -5.85 -2.55
CA GLU A 36 2.62 -5.74 -4.01
C GLU A 36 1.33 -4.99 -4.43
N GLY A 37 0.23 -5.16 -3.69
CA GLY A 37 -1.05 -4.51 -4.04
C GLY A 37 -1.20 -3.08 -3.51
N LEU A 38 -0.56 -2.76 -2.38
CA LEU A 38 -0.59 -1.41 -1.82
C LEU A 38 0.36 -0.47 -2.56
N ASP A 39 1.53 -0.93 -3.03
CA ASP A 39 2.50 -0.07 -3.74
C ASP A 39 1.94 0.41 -5.08
N ASP A 40 1.43 -0.48 -5.94
CA ASP A 40 0.85 -0.08 -7.24
C ASP A 40 -0.41 0.78 -7.10
N SER A 41 -1.29 0.44 -6.14
CA SER A 41 -2.49 1.24 -5.88
C SER A 41 -2.16 2.59 -5.22
N ALA A 42 -1.12 2.67 -4.39
CA ALA A 42 -0.63 3.92 -3.81
C ALA A 42 -0.02 4.83 -4.88
N ARG A 43 0.79 4.27 -5.80
CA ARG A 43 1.35 5.00 -6.95
C ARG A 43 0.24 5.56 -7.82
N THR A 44 -0.75 4.75 -8.18
CA THR A 44 -1.91 5.19 -8.96
C THR A 44 -2.65 6.34 -8.27
N ARG A 45 -2.86 6.25 -6.95
CA ARG A 45 -3.52 7.33 -6.18
C ARG A 45 -2.69 8.61 -6.14
N LEU A 46 -1.37 8.51 -6.03
CA LEU A 46 -0.47 9.66 -6.08
C LEU A 46 -0.50 10.34 -7.45
N GLU A 47 -0.44 9.57 -8.52
CA GLU A 47 -0.55 10.08 -9.90
C GLU A 47 -1.89 10.80 -10.12
N GLN A 48 -3.00 10.20 -9.65
CA GLN A 48 -4.32 10.83 -9.71
C GLN A 48 -4.38 12.14 -8.91
N ALA A 49 -3.78 12.17 -7.72
CA ALA A 49 -3.74 13.38 -6.89
C ALA A 49 -2.92 14.50 -7.54
N LEU A 50 -1.78 14.16 -8.16
CA LEU A 50 -0.97 15.11 -8.93
C LEU A 50 -1.73 15.69 -10.11
N GLN A 51 -2.38 14.82 -10.91
CA GLN A 51 -3.18 15.25 -12.05
C GLN A 51 -4.36 16.16 -11.64
N GLN A 52 -5.02 15.84 -10.52
CA GLN A 52 -6.06 16.70 -9.95
C GLN A 52 -5.52 18.06 -9.51
N SER A 53 -4.34 18.08 -8.89
CA SER A 53 -3.69 19.32 -8.47
C SER A 53 -3.36 20.21 -9.66
N GLU A 54 -2.84 19.64 -10.76
CA GLU A 54 -2.57 20.38 -12.00
C GLU A 54 -3.85 20.98 -12.60
N GLN A 55 -4.92 20.19 -12.66
CA GLN A 55 -6.20 20.66 -13.18
C GLN A 55 -6.83 21.75 -12.30
N LEU A 56 -6.67 21.67 -10.97
CA LEU A 56 -7.12 22.71 -10.06
C LEU A 56 -6.31 24.00 -10.24
N ALA A 57 -5.00 23.91 -10.46
CA ALA A 57 -4.16 25.08 -10.72
C ALA A 57 -4.59 25.83 -11.99
N GLU A 58 -4.82 25.11 -13.09
CA GLU A 58 -5.32 25.70 -14.35
C GLU A 58 -6.68 26.37 -14.17
N ARG A 59 -7.56 25.74 -13.39
CA ARG A 59 -8.88 26.31 -13.07
C ARG A 59 -8.76 27.56 -12.21
N VAL A 60 -7.88 27.57 -11.21
CA VAL A 60 -7.63 28.78 -10.39
C VAL A 60 -7.12 29.91 -11.27
N GLU A 61 -6.15 29.66 -12.14
CA GLU A 61 -5.64 30.68 -13.08
C GLU A 61 -6.75 31.24 -13.98
N THR A 62 -7.63 30.36 -14.48
CA THR A 62 -8.79 30.76 -15.28
C THR A 62 -9.77 31.61 -14.47
N LEU A 63 -10.06 31.22 -13.23
CA LEU A 63 -10.93 31.98 -12.34
C LEU A 63 -10.32 33.33 -11.97
N GLU A 64 -9.01 33.40 -11.72
CA GLU A 64 -8.30 34.65 -11.49
C GLU A 64 -8.38 35.59 -12.70
N ARG A 65 -8.22 35.05 -13.92
CA ARG A 65 -8.38 35.84 -15.16
C ARG A 65 -9.79 36.39 -15.33
N LEU A 66 -10.81 35.58 -15.04
CA LEU A 66 -12.21 36.02 -15.09
C LEU A 66 -12.48 37.07 -14.01
N LEU A 67 -11.97 36.87 -12.81
CA LEU A 67 -12.16 37.78 -11.69
C LEU A 67 -11.43 39.11 -11.91
N ASP A 68 -10.26 39.10 -12.57
CA ASP A 68 -9.57 40.31 -13.02
C ASP A 68 -10.38 41.10 -14.07
N GLN A 69 -11.21 40.42 -14.89
CA GLN A 69 -12.08 41.06 -15.87
C GLN A 69 -13.38 41.61 -15.25
N GLU A 70 -14.01 40.83 -14.36
CA GLU A 70 -15.31 41.17 -13.78
C GLU A 70 -15.22 42.07 -12.53
N VAL A 71 -14.15 41.94 -11.73
CA VAL A 71 -13.98 42.66 -10.47
C VAL A 71 -12.54 43.19 -10.33
N PRO A 72 -12.10 44.18 -11.12
CA PRO A 72 -10.68 44.59 -11.27
C PRO A 72 -9.93 45.03 -9.99
N GLU A 73 -10.59 45.13 -8.84
CA GLU A 73 -10.04 45.58 -7.55
C GLU A 73 -10.05 44.47 -6.47
N TRP A 74 -10.41 43.23 -6.82
CA TRP A 74 -10.57 42.13 -5.85
C TRP A 74 -9.27 41.78 -5.09
N ARG A 75 -8.11 42.04 -5.70
CA ARG A 75 -6.79 41.81 -5.09
C ARG A 75 -6.34 42.93 -4.13
N ARG A 76 -7.10 44.03 -3.98
CA ARG A 76 -6.68 45.24 -3.26
C ARG A 76 -7.08 45.30 -1.77
N HIS A 77 -7.37 44.14 -1.17
CA HIS A 77 -7.77 44.00 0.24
C HIS A 77 -6.73 43.25 1.08
#